data_AF-A0A453NXT0-F1
#
_entry.id   AF-A0A453NXT0-F1
#
_cell.length_a   1.000
_cell.length_b   1.000
_cell.length_c   1.000
_cell.angle_alpha   90.00
_cell.angle_beta   90.00
_cell.angle_gamma   90.00
#
_symmetry.space_group_name_H-M   'P 1'
#
loop_
_entity.id
_entity.type
_entity.pdbx_description
1 polymer ?
#
loop_
_entity_poly.entity_id
_entity_poly.type
_entity_poly.pdbx_seq_one_letter_code
_entity_poly.pdbx_strand_id
1 'polypeptide(L)'
;EKNSQRIFQVNEVWVDQKTLTISFRPGCWMSPHSLDCHSKILNTNQLFHGRQGLIPNTDAITHIVQREDMELFMRPMLNHSDPISRDILSEGRVGFSPDIANFVHLPCFNDKQWISISTNLDSGKYFDIMNPNGSGQDKFTTIISTVAYNFKTLFA
;
A
#
# COMPACT_ATOMS: atom_id res chain seq x y z
N GLU A 1 7.03 -11.39 -28.69
CA GLU A 1 7.34 -11.99 -27.36
C GLU A 1 6.31 -13.08 -27.08
N LYS A 2 6.70 -14.25 -26.54
CA LYS A 2 5.73 -15.27 -26.14
C LYS A 2 5.01 -14.80 -24.87
N ASN A 3 3.69 -14.79 -24.89
CA ASN A 3 2.89 -14.49 -23.70
C ASN A 3 3.23 -15.48 -22.58
N SER A 4 3.57 -14.96 -21.41
CA SER A 4 3.85 -15.73 -20.20
C SER A 4 2.58 -16.46 -19.72
N GLN A 5 2.74 -17.66 -19.17
CA GLN A 5 1.61 -18.46 -18.67
C GLN A 5 0.93 -17.75 -17.48
N ARG A 6 -0.39 -17.54 -17.56
CA ARG A 6 -1.19 -17.06 -16.42
C ARG A 6 -1.27 -18.14 -15.35
N ILE A 7 -0.97 -17.80 -14.09
CA ILE A 7 -0.99 -18.74 -12.96
C ILE A 7 -2.27 -18.57 -12.14
N PHE A 8 -2.53 -17.36 -11.63
CA PHE A 8 -3.70 -17.08 -10.81
C PHE A 8 -4.19 -15.65 -11.05
N GLN A 9 -5.44 -15.38 -10.64
CA GLN A 9 -6.08 -14.09 -10.75
C GLN A 9 -6.48 -13.59 -9.36
N VAL A 10 -6.24 -12.31 -9.09
CA VAL A 10 -6.76 -11.62 -7.91
C VAL A 10 -7.64 -10.47 -8.40
N ASN A 11 -8.94 -10.55 -8.12
CA ASN A 11 -9.97 -9.70 -8.71
C ASN A 11 -9.86 -9.72 -10.25
N GLU A 12 -9.61 -8.58 -10.89
CA GLU A 12 -9.45 -8.50 -12.34
C GLU A 12 -8.01 -8.66 -12.85
N VAL A 13 -7.02 -8.77 -11.94
CA VAL A 13 -5.59 -8.77 -12.30
C VAL A 13 -5.02 -10.19 -12.35
N TRP A 14 -4.42 -10.54 -13.48
CA TRP A 14 -3.73 -11.82 -13.68
C TRP A 14 -2.25 -11.72 -13.28
N VAL A 15 -1.77 -12.72 -12.53
CA VAL A 15 -0.35 -12.93 -12.27
C VAL A 15 0.15 -14.04 -13.18
N ASP A 16 1.15 -13.72 -13.99
CA ASP A 16 1.81 -14.66 -14.88
C ASP A 16 3.09 -15.25 -14.26
N GLN A 17 3.56 -16.36 -14.84
CA GLN A 17 4.70 -17.13 -14.36
C GLN A 17 6.00 -16.33 -14.36
N LYS A 18 6.29 -15.58 -15.42
CA LYS A 18 7.46 -14.72 -15.51
C LYS A 18 7.46 -13.65 -14.42
N THR A 19 6.33 -12.94 -14.26
CA THR A 19 6.16 -11.88 -13.25
C THR A 19 6.37 -12.44 -11.85
N LEU A 20 5.74 -13.57 -11.53
CA LEU A 20 5.91 -14.24 -10.23
C LEU A 20 7.37 -14.69 -10.03
N THR A 21 7.95 -15.37 -11.00
CA THR A 21 9.31 -15.92 -10.91
C THR A 21 10.35 -14.83 -10.68
N ILE A 22 10.24 -13.70 -11.38
CA ILE A 22 11.18 -12.58 -11.21
C ILE A 22 11.00 -11.94 -9.84
N SER A 23 9.76 -11.69 -9.40
CA SER A 23 9.48 -11.03 -8.12
C SER A 23 10.00 -11.78 -6.90
N PHE A 24 10.02 -13.11 -6.95
CA PHE A 24 10.46 -13.96 -5.84
C PHE A 24 11.88 -14.50 -6.00
N ARG A 25 12.59 -14.08 -7.05
CA ARG A 25 13.99 -14.47 -7.25
C ARG A 25 14.89 -13.71 -6.28
N PRO A 26 15.82 -14.38 -5.57
CA PRO A 26 16.82 -13.69 -4.75
C PRO A 26 17.58 -12.62 -5.53
N GLY A 27 17.77 -11.44 -4.92
CA GLY A 27 18.46 -10.30 -5.53
C GLY A 27 17.66 -9.52 -6.57
N CYS A 28 16.41 -9.91 -6.86
CA CYS A 28 15.50 -9.12 -7.68
C CYS A 28 14.51 -8.34 -6.80
N TRP A 29 14.09 -7.17 -7.29
CA TRP A 29 12.98 -6.45 -6.68
C TRP A 29 11.66 -7.13 -7.03
N MET A 30 10.77 -7.19 -6.04
CA MET A 30 9.38 -7.57 -6.28
C MET A 30 8.77 -6.64 -7.33
N SER A 31 8.06 -7.20 -8.31
CA SER A 31 7.34 -6.36 -9.28
C SER A 31 6.15 -5.64 -8.61
N PRO A 32 5.77 -4.44 -9.07
CA PRO A 32 4.57 -3.76 -8.59
C PRO A 32 3.30 -4.59 -8.71
N HIS A 33 3.16 -5.37 -9.79
CA HIS A 33 2.03 -6.27 -9.98
C HIS A 33 1.95 -7.36 -8.90
N SER A 34 3.10 -7.89 -8.46
CA SER A 34 3.13 -8.90 -7.39
C SER A 34 2.77 -8.29 -6.03
N LEU A 35 3.24 -7.08 -5.73
CA LEU A 35 2.84 -6.37 -4.51
C LEU A 35 1.35 -6.02 -4.51
N ASP A 36 0.81 -5.55 -5.64
CA ASP A 36 -0.62 -5.26 -5.80
C ASP A 36 -1.49 -6.51 -5.57
N CYS A 37 -1.03 -7.68 -6.01
CA CYS A 37 -1.74 -8.93 -5.75
C CYS A 37 -1.69 -9.33 -4.28
N HIS A 38 -0.53 -9.16 -3.65
CA HIS A 38 -0.37 -9.43 -2.22
C HIS A 38 -1.25 -8.52 -1.37
N SER A 39 -1.24 -7.21 -1.64
CA SER A 39 -2.08 -6.23 -0.93
C SER A 39 -3.56 -6.50 -1.16
N LYS A 40 -3.99 -6.86 -2.38
CA LYS A 40 -5.38 -7.25 -2.66
C LYS A 40 -5.80 -8.47 -1.85
N ILE A 41 -5.01 -9.54 -1.81
CA ILE A 41 -5.34 -10.74 -1.03
C ILE A 41 -5.51 -10.40 0.45
N LEU A 42 -4.56 -9.67 1.04
CA LEU A 42 -4.61 -9.27 2.45
C LEU A 42 -5.79 -8.35 2.75
N ASN A 43 -5.93 -7.26 2.00
CA ASN A 43 -6.97 -6.26 2.23
C ASN A 43 -8.37 -6.83 1.99
N THR A 44 -8.56 -7.69 0.98
CA THR A 44 -9.86 -8.33 0.72
C THR A 44 -10.22 -9.31 1.82
N ASN A 45 -9.27 -10.10 2.32
CA ASN A 45 -9.50 -10.96 3.47
C ASN A 45 -9.94 -10.13 4.69
N GLN A 46 -9.18 -9.09 5.03
CA GLN A 46 -9.53 -8.19 6.13
C GLN A 46 -10.90 -7.52 5.96
N LEU A 47 -11.24 -7.07 4.75
CA LEU A 47 -12.54 -6.50 4.43
C LEU A 47 -13.69 -7.49 4.68
N PHE A 48 -13.52 -8.76 4.29
CA PHE A 48 -14.53 -9.79 4.54
C PHE A 48 -14.71 -10.07 6.02
N HIS A 49 -13.62 -10.22 6.77
CA HIS A 49 -13.68 -10.40 8.22
C HIS A 49 -14.31 -9.20 8.92
N GLY A 50 -13.94 -7.98 8.53
CA GLY A 50 -14.49 -6.74 9.08
C GLY A 50 -15.99 -6.60 8.87
N ARG A 51 -16.48 -6.89 7.67
CA ARG A 51 -17.93 -6.88 7.36
C ARG A 51 -18.73 -7.92 8.14
N GLN A 52 -18.08 -8.98 8.60
CA GLN A 52 -18.70 -10.01 9.42
C GLN A 52 -18.54 -9.75 10.93
N GLY A 53 -17.87 -8.66 11.32
CA GLY A 53 -17.51 -8.41 12.73
C GLY A 53 -16.53 -9.44 13.29
N LEU A 54 -15.75 -10.10 12.43
CA LEU A 54 -14.82 -11.18 12.77
C LEU A 54 -13.36 -10.73 12.79
N ILE A 55 -13.07 -9.44 12.83
CA ILE A 55 -11.69 -8.96 13.05
C ILE A 55 -11.34 -9.29 14.51
N PRO A 56 -10.36 -10.16 14.77
CA PRO A 56 -9.97 -10.50 16.13
C PRO A 56 -9.43 -9.27 16.86
N ASN A 57 -9.89 -9.01 18.09
CA ASN A 57 -9.40 -7.91 18.93
C ASN A 57 -7.90 -8.01 19.29
N THR A 58 -7.24 -9.11 18.94
CA THR A 58 -5.82 -9.37 19.25
C THR A 58 -4.88 -9.09 18.07
N ASP A 59 -5.41 -9.00 16.85
CA ASP A 59 -4.59 -8.89 15.66
C ASP A 59 -4.38 -7.43 15.29
N ALA A 60 -3.14 -7.08 14.93
CA ALA A 60 -2.85 -5.75 14.43
C ALA A 60 -3.54 -5.55 13.07
N ILE A 61 -4.54 -4.67 13.01
CA ILE A 61 -5.22 -4.29 11.78
C ILE A 61 -4.21 -3.57 10.89
N THR A 62 -3.89 -4.21 9.77
CA THR A 62 -2.85 -3.76 8.86
C THR A 62 -3.45 -3.55 7.48
N HIS A 63 -3.19 -2.40 6.87
CA HIS A 63 -3.67 -2.08 5.53
C HIS A 63 -2.51 -1.69 4.62
N ILE A 64 -2.42 -2.32 3.44
CA ILE A 64 -1.44 -1.94 2.43
C ILE A 64 -2.16 -1.13 1.35
N VAL A 65 -1.85 0.16 1.24
CA VAL A 65 -2.43 1.01 0.20
C VAL A 65 -1.99 0.51 -1.18
N GLN A 66 -2.94 0.33 -2.08
CA GLN A 66 -2.68 -0.18 -3.42
C GLN A 66 -1.90 0.84 -4.25
N ARG A 67 -1.15 0.36 -5.25
CA ARG A 67 -0.31 1.22 -6.09
C ARG A 67 -1.10 2.35 -6.77
N GLU A 68 -2.32 2.05 -7.23
CA GLU A 68 -3.20 3.03 -7.89
C GLU A 68 -3.55 4.20 -6.95
N ASP A 69 -3.81 3.91 -5.68
CA ASP A 69 -4.06 4.93 -4.65
C ASP A 69 -2.76 5.63 -4.23
N MET A 70 -1.64 4.90 -4.19
CA MET A 70 -0.32 5.49 -3.93
C MET A 70 0.12 6.50 -5.00
N GLU A 71 -0.28 6.30 -6.26
CA GLU A 71 -0.07 7.30 -7.31
C GLU A 71 -0.78 8.63 -7.01
N LEU A 72 -1.84 8.64 -6.19
CA LEU A 72 -2.47 9.88 -5.70
C LEU A 72 -1.65 10.48 -4.57
N PHE A 73 -1.27 9.68 -3.56
CA PHE A 73 -0.47 10.17 -2.43
C PHE A 73 0.89 10.70 -2.82
N MET A 74 1.51 10.19 -3.89
CA MET A 74 2.80 10.68 -4.39
C MET A 74 2.69 11.98 -5.21
N ARG A 75 1.48 12.51 -5.47
CA ARG A 75 1.30 13.77 -6.22
C ARG A 75 1.56 14.99 -5.33
N PRO A 76 2.49 15.89 -5.70
CA PRO A 76 2.75 17.11 -4.93
C PRO A 76 1.56 18.06 -4.80
N MET A 77 0.62 18.03 -5.74
CA MET A 77 -0.58 18.88 -5.77
C MET A 77 -1.86 18.04 -5.76
N LEU A 78 -1.97 17.14 -4.77
CA LEU A 78 -3.22 16.40 -4.54
C LEU A 78 -4.32 17.39 -4.09
N ASN A 79 -5.51 17.29 -4.69
CA ASN A 79 -6.68 18.04 -4.21
C ASN A 79 -7.29 17.31 -3.00
N HIS A 80 -6.99 17.78 -1.79
CA HIS A 80 -7.51 17.16 -0.55
C HIS A 80 -9.02 17.35 -0.35
N SER A 81 -9.67 18.18 -1.16
CA SER A 81 -11.13 18.33 -1.15
C SER A 81 -11.84 17.32 -2.05
N ASP A 82 -11.10 16.62 -2.93
CA ASP A 82 -11.66 15.56 -3.77
C ASP A 82 -12.14 14.39 -2.88
N PRO A 83 -13.43 14.01 -2.95
CA PRO A 83 -13.97 12.88 -2.19
C PRO A 83 -13.22 11.57 -2.45
N ILE A 84 -12.68 11.36 -3.66
CA ILE A 84 -11.94 10.15 -4.03
C ILE A 84 -10.71 9.99 -3.13
N SER A 85 -10.03 11.09 -2.81
CA SER A 85 -8.82 11.06 -1.97
C SER A 85 -9.13 10.61 -0.54
N ARG A 86 -10.29 10.97 0.00
CA ARG A 86 -10.74 10.55 1.34
C ARG A 86 -11.30 9.14 1.35
N ASP A 87 -11.88 8.69 0.23
CA ASP A 87 -12.48 7.35 0.12
C ASP A 87 -11.43 6.22 0.17
N ILE A 88 -10.16 6.52 -0.04
CA ILE A 88 -9.06 5.53 -0.04
C ILE A 88 -9.05 4.69 1.25
N LEU A 89 -9.30 5.31 2.41
CA LEU A 89 -9.35 4.63 3.70
C LEU A 89 -10.75 4.62 4.32
N SER A 90 -11.81 4.79 3.53
CA SER A 90 -13.18 4.72 4.06
C SER A 90 -13.50 3.30 4.54
N GLU A 91 -14.31 3.18 5.60
CA GLU A 91 -14.68 1.88 6.17
C GLU A 91 -15.32 0.95 5.14
N GLY A 92 -16.07 1.50 4.18
CA GLY A 92 -16.69 0.73 3.10
C GLY A 92 -15.65 0.05 2.18
N ARG A 93 -14.49 0.68 2.02
CA ARG A 93 -13.40 0.24 1.14
C ARG A 93 -12.39 -0.65 1.86
N VAL A 94 -12.11 -0.37 3.14
CA VAL A 94 -11.07 -1.09 3.91
C VAL A 94 -11.61 -2.11 4.93
N GLY A 95 -12.87 -1.98 5.33
CA GLY A 95 -13.59 -2.93 6.20
C GLY A 95 -13.33 -2.79 7.69
N PHE A 96 -12.63 -1.75 8.10
CA PHE A 96 -12.37 -1.40 9.50
C PHE A 96 -12.49 0.11 9.66
N SER A 97 -12.68 0.56 10.90
CA SER A 97 -12.63 1.99 11.22
C SER A 97 -11.19 2.49 11.19
N PRO A 98 -10.85 3.58 10.49
CA PRO A 98 -9.53 4.20 10.56
C PRO A 98 -9.03 4.38 12.01
N ASP A 99 -9.94 4.64 12.94
CA ASP A 99 -9.69 4.84 14.37
C ASP A 99 -9.24 3.58 15.14
N ILE A 100 -9.29 2.40 14.51
CA ILE A 100 -8.83 1.13 15.10
C ILE A 100 -7.69 0.50 14.31
N ALA A 101 -7.23 1.13 13.21
CA ALA A 101 -6.18 0.55 12.39
C ALA A 101 -4.80 0.79 13.01
N ASN A 102 -4.08 -0.31 13.26
CA ASN A 102 -2.77 -0.23 13.89
C ASN A 102 -1.68 0.21 12.91
N PHE A 103 -1.72 -0.24 11.66
CA PHE A 103 -0.69 0.11 10.67
C PHE A 103 -1.25 0.29 9.27
N VAL A 104 -0.93 1.42 8.65
CA VAL A 104 -1.11 1.65 7.22
C VAL A 104 0.26 1.68 6.57
N HIS A 105 0.46 0.79 5.61
CA HIS A 105 1.65 0.72 4.78
C HIS A 105 1.41 1.41 3.45
N LEU A 106 2.30 2.33 3.11
CA LEU A 106 2.30 3.19 1.94
C LEU A 106 3.52 2.82 1.06
N PRO A 107 3.42 1.75 0.25
CA PRO A 107 4.54 1.30 -0.57
C PRO A 107 4.79 2.29 -1.71
N CYS A 108 6.01 2.81 -1.80
CA CYS A 108 6.39 3.72 -2.87
C CYS A 108 7.40 3.03 -3.80
N PHE A 109 7.07 2.96 -5.08
CA PHE A 109 7.98 2.50 -6.12
C PHE A 109 8.48 3.69 -6.92
N ASN A 110 9.79 3.94 -6.87
CA ASN A 110 10.41 4.94 -7.72
C ASN A 110 11.79 4.46 -8.17
N ASP A 111 12.15 4.77 -9.41
CA ASP A 111 13.45 4.43 -9.99
C ASP A 111 13.87 2.96 -9.75
N LYS A 112 12.94 2.03 -10.02
CA LYS A 112 13.11 0.58 -9.86
C LYS A 112 13.42 0.11 -8.43
N GLN A 113 13.16 0.94 -7.43
CA GLN A 113 13.39 0.62 -6.02
C GLN A 113 12.09 0.80 -5.23
N TRP A 114 11.88 -0.11 -4.28
CA TRP A 114 10.84 0.02 -3.28
C TRP A 114 11.35 0.70 -2.03
N ILE A 115 10.52 1.57 -1.48
CA ILE A 115 10.53 1.92 -0.06
C ILE A 115 9.14 1.64 0.51
N SER A 116 9.06 1.40 1.80
CA SER A 116 7.79 1.32 2.52
C SER A 116 7.76 2.43 3.57
N ILE A 117 6.71 3.23 3.53
CA ILE A 117 6.40 4.20 4.57
C ILE A 117 5.27 3.61 5.40
N SER A 118 5.43 3.54 6.72
CA SER A 118 4.42 3.02 7.62
C SER A 118 3.98 4.10 8.59
N THR A 119 2.68 4.15 8.88
CA THR A 119 2.13 5.03 9.90
C THR A 119 1.08 4.27 10.71
N ASN A 120 0.99 4.58 11.99
CA ASN A 120 -0.10 4.14 12.84
C ASN A 120 -1.18 5.22 12.86
N LEU A 121 -2.42 4.87 12.51
CA LEU A 121 -3.55 5.81 12.48
C LEU A 121 -3.91 6.34 13.88
N ASP A 122 -3.78 5.52 14.94
CA ASP A 122 -3.99 5.96 16.33
C ASP A 122 -3.09 7.15 16.69
N SER A 123 -1.88 7.16 16.13
CA SER A 123 -0.92 8.22 16.40
C SER A 123 -1.00 9.35 15.39
N GLY A 124 -1.22 9.06 14.10
CA GLY A 124 -1.15 9.99 12.96
C GLY A 124 0.14 10.83 12.84
N LYS A 125 1.06 10.67 13.80
CA LYS A 125 2.11 11.62 14.12
C LYS A 125 3.44 11.23 13.50
N TYR A 126 3.73 9.92 13.48
CA TYR A 126 5.02 9.37 13.11
C TYR A 126 4.91 8.49 11.86
N PHE A 127 5.92 8.64 11.00
CA PHE A 127 6.05 7.91 9.75
C PHE A 127 7.38 7.18 9.78
N ASP A 128 7.33 5.85 9.85
CA ASP A 128 8.51 5.00 9.80
C ASP A 128 8.87 4.70 8.34
N ILE A 129 10.13 4.91 7.98
CA ILE A 129 10.61 4.74 6.61
C ILE A 129 11.50 3.51 6.56
N MET A 130 11.01 2.47 5.90
CA MET A 130 11.79 1.28 5.58
C MET A 130 12.40 1.44 4.19
N ASN A 131 13.68 1.83 4.16
CA ASN A 131 14.49 1.91 2.95
C ASN A 131 15.61 0.85 3.01
N PRO A 132 15.55 -0.21 2.17
CA PRO A 132 16.55 -1.28 2.19
C PRO A 132 17.98 -0.82 1.88
N ASN A 133 18.15 0.31 1.18
CA ASN A 133 19.45 0.86 0.82
C ASN A 133 19.98 1.87 1.87
N GLY A 134 19.31 2.01 3.01
CA GLY A 134 19.66 2.95 4.08
C GLY A 134 19.23 4.40 3.80
N SER A 135 19.46 5.28 4.78
CA SER A 135 19.06 6.70 4.76
C SER A 135 19.88 7.60 3.81
N GLY A 136 20.85 7.03 3.07
CA GLY A 136 21.93 7.78 2.42
C GLY A 136 21.66 8.35 1.03
N GLN A 137 20.42 8.42 0.54
CA GLN A 137 20.13 9.06 -0.75
C GLN A 137 18.85 9.90 -0.73
N ASP A 138 19.03 11.20 -0.96
CA ASP A 138 18.01 12.26 -1.09
C ASP A 138 16.89 11.98 -2.10
N LYS A 139 17.03 10.94 -2.95
CA LYS A 139 16.12 10.68 -4.08
C LYS A 139 14.68 10.37 -3.68
N PHE A 140 14.46 9.91 -2.45
CA PHE A 140 13.11 9.65 -1.92
C PHE A 140 12.60 10.73 -0.98
N THR A 141 13.44 11.71 -0.58
CA THR A 141 13.06 12.74 0.41
C THR A 141 11.79 13.46 -0.03
N THR A 142 11.71 13.89 -1.29
CA THR A 142 10.51 14.54 -1.83
C THR A 142 9.29 13.63 -1.79
N ILE A 143 9.43 12.37 -2.23
CA ILE A 143 8.31 11.40 -2.23
C ILE A 143 7.81 11.16 -0.81
N ILE A 144 8.73 10.95 0.14
CA ILE A 144 8.41 10.72 1.55
C ILE A 144 7.67 11.92 2.12
N SER A 145 8.19 13.14 1.93
CA SER A 145 7.54 14.36 2.42
C SER A 145 6.17 14.58 1.80
N THR A 146 6.02 14.35 0.49
CA THR A 146 4.74 14.49 -0.22
C THR A 146 3.71 13.47 0.28
N VAL A 147 4.09 12.21 0.38
CA VAL A 147 3.20 11.14 0.87
C VAL A 147 2.79 11.41 2.31
N ALA A 148 3.74 11.75 3.19
CA ALA A 148 3.44 12.05 4.59
C ALA A 148 2.53 13.29 4.73
N TYR A 149 2.77 14.34 3.96
CA TYR A 149 1.92 15.53 3.95
C TYR A 149 0.50 15.20 3.48
N ASN A 150 0.36 14.56 2.33
CA ASN A 150 -0.94 14.20 1.77
C ASN A 150 -1.73 13.27 2.68
N PHE A 151 -1.06 12.27 3.26
CA PHE A 151 -1.68 11.36 4.20
C PHE A 151 -2.19 12.09 5.45
N LYS A 152 -1.33 12.92 6.07
CA LYS A 152 -1.71 13.70 7.26
C LYS A 152 -2.91 14.59 6.97
N THR A 153 -2.88 15.37 5.89
CA THR A 153 -3.97 16.30 5.56
C THR A 153 -5.32 15.60 5.32
N LEU A 154 -5.31 14.34 4.90
CA LEU A 154 -6.54 13.59 4.64
C LEU A 154 -7.07 12.84 5.87
N PHE A 155 -6.19 12.36 6.74
CA PHE A 155 -6.54 11.33 7.73
C PHE A 155 -5.99 11.57 9.16
N ALA A 156 -5.25 12.65 9.42
CA ALA A 156 -4.68 12.97 10.74
C ALA A 156 -4.98 14.42 11.16
#